data_AF-A0A7W7P0R9-F1
#
_entry.id   AF-A0A7W7P0R9-F1
#
_cell.length_a   1.000
_cell.length_b   1.000
_cell.length_c   1.000
_cell.angle_alpha   90.00
_cell.angle_beta   90.00
_cell.angle_gamma   90.00
#
_symmetry.space_group_name_H-M   'P 1'
#
loop_
_entity.id
_entity.type
_entity.pdbx_description
1 polymer ?
#
loop_
_entity_poly.entity_id
_entity_poly.type
_entity_poly.pdbx_seq_one_letter_code
_entity_poly.pdbx_strand_id
1 'polypeptide(L)'
;MHNLETPTFKLGIFQPAESLAQALIASALQRQHEVTVLQGDLNQLRARPGLRCKLGSLDSPAVVSEAVAGLDVAVAFLGHEPPPRLPPLCGALIDGALRAELPRLFLVGHWQWLVDPADSADEQLAAGLARSLEVSGLDWMLVEQPAVAQGLRIDDFSRASDSNADATALARSYAEALLDEMDLGLHRRQCLRLRSAED
;
A
#
# COMPACT_ATOMS: atom_id res chain seq x y z
N MET A 1 -12.13 2.44 35.28
CA MET A 1 -11.63 1.23 34.58
C MET A 1 -11.13 1.69 33.23
N HIS A 2 -9.82 1.60 32.97
CA HIS A 2 -9.29 1.83 31.63
C HIS A 2 -9.44 0.52 30.86
N ASN A 3 -10.18 0.54 29.75
CA ASN A 3 -10.15 -0.57 28.81
C ASN A 3 -8.70 -0.67 28.29
N LEU A 4 -8.06 -1.82 28.52
CA LEU A 4 -6.84 -2.24 27.80
C LEU A 4 -7.21 -2.66 26.36
N GLU A 5 -8.06 -1.88 25.70
CA GLU A 5 -8.26 -2.03 24.26
C GLU A 5 -7.02 -1.42 23.62
N THR A 6 -6.05 -2.27 23.29
CA THR A 6 -4.95 -1.90 22.40
C THR A 6 -5.57 -1.22 21.19
N PRO A 7 -5.24 0.05 20.88
CA PRO A 7 -5.76 0.70 19.68
C PRO A 7 -5.46 -0.22 18.50
N THR A 8 -6.51 -0.74 17.87
CA THR A 8 -6.38 -1.72 16.81
C THR A 8 -5.99 -0.94 15.56
N PHE A 9 -4.75 -1.14 15.11
CA PHE A 9 -4.23 -0.50 13.91
C PHE A 9 -5.08 -0.89 12.69
N LYS A 10 -5.60 0.10 11.96
CA LYS A 10 -6.51 -0.06 10.81
C LYS A 10 -5.79 0.26 9.51
N LEU A 11 -5.56 -0.78 8.72
CA LEU A 11 -4.86 -0.74 7.43
C LEU A 11 -5.84 -0.86 6.26
N GLY A 12 -5.84 0.12 5.36
CA GLY A 12 -6.53 0.07 4.06
C GLY A 12 -5.61 -0.40 2.93
N ILE A 13 -6.09 -1.28 2.05
CA ILE A 13 -5.31 -1.76 0.90
C ILE A 13 -6.13 -1.65 -0.38
N PHE A 14 -5.66 -0.82 -1.32
CA PHE A 14 -6.12 -0.81 -2.71
C PHE A 14 -5.30 -1.79 -3.55
N GLN A 15 -5.91 -2.34 -4.60
CA GLN A 15 -5.28 -3.31 -5.52
C GLN A 15 -4.68 -4.53 -4.77
N PRO A 16 -5.51 -5.27 -4.00
CA PRO A 16 -5.06 -6.33 -3.10
C PRO A 16 -4.55 -7.58 -3.81
N ALA A 17 -4.77 -7.72 -5.12
CA ALA A 17 -4.42 -8.92 -5.88
C ALA A 17 -2.90 -9.11 -6.07
N GLU A 18 -2.12 -8.06 -5.84
CA GLU A 18 -0.67 -8.04 -5.91
C GLU A 18 -0.04 -8.99 -4.88
N SER A 19 1.02 -9.71 -5.27
CA SER A 19 1.70 -10.65 -4.37
C SER A 19 2.19 -9.99 -3.08
N LEU A 20 2.73 -8.77 -3.19
CA LEU A 20 3.17 -8.01 -2.01
C LEU A 20 1.98 -7.56 -1.16
N ALA A 21 0.84 -7.23 -1.76
CA ALA A 21 -0.38 -6.91 -1.03
C ALA A 21 -0.92 -8.14 -0.28
N GLN A 22 -0.89 -9.32 -0.90
CA GLN A 22 -1.28 -10.58 -0.27
C GLN A 22 -0.36 -10.93 0.91
N ALA A 23 0.95 -10.72 0.76
CA ALA A 23 1.92 -10.85 1.85
C ALA A 23 1.64 -9.86 2.99
N LEU A 24 1.39 -8.60 2.65
CA LEU A 24 1.06 -7.54 3.60
C LEU A 24 -0.21 -7.86 4.40
N ILE A 25 -1.27 -8.32 3.73
CA ILE A 25 -2.51 -8.77 4.39
C ILE A 25 -2.20 -9.90 5.36
N ALA A 26 -1.46 -10.92 4.93
CA ALA A 26 -1.12 -12.07 5.77
C ALA A 26 -0.34 -11.65 7.03
N SER A 27 0.71 -10.84 6.88
CA SER A 27 1.53 -10.35 7.98
C SER A 27 0.74 -9.43 8.93
N ALA A 28 -0.15 -8.58 8.40
CA ALA A 28 -0.97 -7.69 9.21
C ALA A 28 -1.99 -8.47 10.07
N LEU A 29 -2.63 -9.47 9.48
CA LEU A 29 -3.56 -10.35 10.20
C LEU A 29 -2.86 -11.17 11.29
N GLN A 30 -1.61 -11.60 11.05
CA GLN A 30 -0.80 -12.29 12.04
C GLN A 30 -0.49 -11.40 13.26
N ARG A 31 -0.33 -10.08 13.05
CA ARG A 31 -0.16 -9.06 14.10
C ARG A 31 -1.48 -8.57 14.72
N GLN A 32 -2.61 -9.20 14.39
CA GLN A 32 -3.96 -8.84 14.86
C GLN A 32 -4.39 -7.41 14.48
N HIS A 33 -3.85 -6.87 13.38
CA HIS A 33 -4.32 -5.61 12.83
C HIS A 33 -5.67 -5.79 12.10
N GLU A 34 -6.48 -4.73 12.07
CA GLU A 34 -7.68 -4.71 11.24
C GLU A 34 -7.31 -4.33 9.81
N VAL A 35 -7.51 -5.23 8.86
CA VAL A 35 -7.20 -5.01 7.45
C VAL A 35 -8.51 -4.80 6.69
N THR A 36 -8.62 -3.68 5.98
CA THR A 36 -9.72 -3.38 5.08
C THR A 36 -9.21 -3.38 3.65
N VAL A 37 -9.66 -4.36 2.87
CA VAL A 37 -9.39 -4.40 1.44
C VAL A 37 -10.42 -3.55 0.69
N LEU A 38 -9.92 -2.66 -0.17
CA LEU A 38 -10.66 -1.66 -0.92
C LEU A 38 -10.67 -2.08 -2.39
N GLN A 39 -11.78 -2.69 -2.83
CA GLN A 39 -11.90 -3.25 -4.19
C GLN A 39 -13.34 -3.19 -4.70
N GLY A 40 -13.51 -3.24 -6.03
CA GLY A 40 -14.83 -3.19 -6.67
C GLY A 40 -15.65 -4.48 -6.56
N ASP A 41 -15.01 -5.65 -6.44
CA ASP A 41 -15.69 -6.93 -6.31
C ASP A 41 -15.37 -7.58 -4.97
N LEU A 42 -16.34 -7.57 -4.05
CA LEU A 42 -16.16 -8.06 -2.68
C LEU A 42 -16.00 -9.59 -2.59
N ASN A 43 -16.21 -10.34 -3.67
CA ASN A 43 -16.14 -11.81 -3.67
C ASN A 43 -14.75 -12.36 -4.02
N GLN A 44 -13.79 -11.51 -4.41
CA GLN A 44 -12.45 -11.97 -4.82
C GLN A 44 -11.61 -12.50 -3.65
N LEU A 45 -11.95 -12.11 -2.41
CA LEU A 45 -11.27 -12.56 -1.21
C LEU A 45 -12.20 -13.38 -0.32
N ARG A 46 -11.68 -14.48 0.21
CA ARG A 46 -12.38 -15.26 1.23
C ARG A 46 -12.39 -14.49 2.55
N ALA A 47 -13.54 -14.48 3.22
CA ALA A 47 -13.68 -13.88 4.54
C ALA A 47 -12.74 -14.55 5.57
N ARG A 48 -12.09 -13.73 6.41
CA ARG A 48 -11.20 -14.16 7.49
C ARG A 48 -11.37 -13.25 8.71
N PRO A 49 -11.13 -13.74 9.94
CA PRO A 49 -11.06 -12.87 11.11
C PRO A 49 -10.03 -11.75 10.91
N GLY A 50 -10.38 -10.51 11.25
CA GLY A 50 -9.52 -9.33 11.06
C GLY A 50 -9.49 -8.76 9.63
N LEU A 51 -10.04 -9.46 8.63
CA LEU A 51 -10.12 -9.00 7.25
C LEU A 51 -11.53 -8.53 6.91
N ARG A 52 -11.65 -7.25 6.52
CA ARG A 52 -12.88 -6.64 6.01
C ARG A 52 -12.71 -6.32 4.53
N CYS A 53 -13.79 -6.37 3.77
CA CYS A 53 -13.83 -5.90 2.39
C CYS A 53 -14.81 -4.73 2.30
N LYS A 54 -14.40 -3.67 1.62
CA LYS A 54 -15.20 -2.47 1.39
C LYS A 54 -15.08 -2.08 -0.08
N LEU A 55 -16.16 -1.52 -0.64
CA LEU A 55 -16.11 -0.97 -1.99
C LEU A 55 -15.14 0.20 -2.00
N GLY A 56 -14.23 0.17 -2.97
CA GLY A 56 -13.24 1.20 -3.18
C GLY A 56 -12.66 1.10 -4.57
N SER A 57 -12.47 2.25 -5.20
CA SER A 57 -11.73 2.40 -6.45
C SER A 57 -10.95 3.70 -6.43
N LEU A 58 -10.04 3.84 -7.40
CA LEU A 58 -9.22 5.03 -7.60
C LEU A 58 -9.81 5.99 -8.64
N ASP A 59 -11.10 5.81 -8.99
CA ASP A 59 -11.73 6.56 -10.10
C ASP A 59 -11.99 8.02 -9.74
N SER A 60 -12.20 8.33 -8.45
CA SER A 60 -12.44 9.69 -7.98
C SER A 60 -12.03 9.91 -6.53
N PRO A 61 -11.66 11.14 -6.14
CA PRO A 61 -11.38 11.50 -4.75
C PRO A 61 -12.53 11.21 -3.78
N ALA A 62 -13.79 11.31 -4.22
CA ALA A 62 -14.95 11.07 -3.38
C ALA A 62 -15.04 9.60 -2.97
N VAL A 63 -14.91 8.69 -3.93
CA VAL A 63 -14.91 7.23 -3.69
C VAL A 63 -13.72 6.84 -2.81
N VAL A 64 -12.54 7.39 -3.06
CA VAL A 64 -11.36 7.15 -2.21
C VAL A 64 -11.62 7.61 -0.78
N SER A 65 -12.14 8.83 -0.59
CA SER A 65 -12.43 9.40 0.73
C SER A 65 -13.40 8.52 1.52
N GLU A 66 -14.50 8.11 0.89
CA GLU A 66 -15.47 7.21 1.49
C GLU A 66 -14.83 5.87 1.85
N ALA A 67 -13.95 5.34 1.00
CA ALA A 67 -13.26 4.08 1.20
C ALA A 67 -12.29 4.12 2.41
N VAL A 68 -11.48 5.16 2.52
CA VAL A 68 -10.41 5.26 3.53
C VAL A 68 -10.82 5.89 4.86
N ALA A 69 -12.06 6.40 4.96
CA ALA A 69 -12.57 7.02 6.19
C ALA A 69 -12.44 6.10 7.42
N GLY A 70 -11.80 6.61 8.48
CA GLY A 70 -11.62 5.93 9.76
C GLY A 70 -10.47 4.90 9.81
N LEU A 71 -9.60 4.88 8.79
CA LEU A 71 -8.37 4.09 8.77
C LEU A 71 -7.19 4.90 9.32
N ASP A 72 -6.17 4.21 9.82
CA ASP A 72 -4.93 4.85 10.30
C ASP A 72 -3.91 5.03 9.15
N VAL A 73 -3.96 4.13 8.17
CA VAL A 73 -3.10 4.14 6.99
C VAL A 73 -3.83 3.54 5.80
N ALA A 74 -3.56 4.05 4.60
CA ALA A 74 -3.95 3.39 3.35
C ALA A 74 -2.72 3.15 2.46
N VAL A 75 -2.71 2.01 1.78
CA VAL A 75 -1.67 1.58 0.86
C VAL A 75 -2.30 1.33 -0.51
N ALA A 76 -1.69 1.87 -1.57
CA ALA A 76 -2.08 1.59 -2.95
C ALA A 76 -0.92 0.93 -3.71
N PHE A 77 -1.21 -0.22 -4.35
CA PHE A 77 -0.23 -0.97 -5.15
C PHE A 77 -0.38 -0.67 -6.64
N LEU A 78 0.39 0.31 -7.10
CA LEU A 78 0.36 0.91 -8.43
C LEU A 78 1.46 0.35 -9.37
N GLY A 79 2.13 -0.74 -9.00
CA GLY A 79 3.28 -1.29 -9.74
C GLY A 79 2.98 -1.70 -11.19
N HIS A 80 1.72 -2.03 -11.50
CA HIS A 80 1.29 -2.37 -12.86
C HIS A 80 0.90 -1.16 -13.71
N GLU A 81 0.77 0.03 -13.11
CA GLU A 81 0.30 1.22 -13.81
C GLU A 81 1.48 1.95 -14.49
N PRO A 82 1.36 2.31 -15.78
CA PRO A 82 2.41 3.02 -16.48
C PRO A 82 2.53 4.48 -15.99
N PRO A 83 3.71 5.12 -16.10
CA PRO A 83 3.94 6.47 -15.55
C PRO A 83 2.87 7.53 -15.93
N PRO A 84 2.38 7.62 -17.19
CA PRO A 84 1.35 8.60 -17.54
C PRO A 84 0.00 8.42 -16.82
N ARG A 85 -0.25 7.22 -16.28
CA ARG A 85 -1.49 6.86 -15.59
C ARG A 85 -1.38 7.05 -14.07
N LEU A 86 -0.17 7.21 -13.53
CA LEU A 86 0.06 7.40 -12.10
C LEU A 86 -0.42 8.75 -11.56
N PRO A 87 -0.13 9.92 -12.18
CA PRO A 87 -0.55 11.22 -11.63
C PRO A 87 -2.05 11.36 -11.34
N PRO A 88 -2.99 10.97 -12.23
CA PRO A 88 -4.42 11.07 -11.89
C PRO A 88 -4.82 10.12 -10.75
N LEU A 89 -4.25 8.92 -10.67
CA LEU A 89 -4.52 7.97 -9.58
C LEU A 89 -3.98 8.48 -8.24
N CYS A 90 -2.73 8.99 -8.24
CA CYS A 90 -2.12 9.64 -7.08
C CYS A 90 -2.92 10.88 -6.66
N GLY A 91 -3.40 11.69 -7.61
CA GLY A 91 -4.26 12.84 -7.33
C GLY A 91 -5.56 12.43 -6.62
N ALA A 92 -6.25 11.40 -7.13
CA ALA A 92 -7.45 10.87 -6.48
C ALA A 92 -7.16 10.34 -5.06
N LEU A 93 -6.02 9.66 -4.87
CA LEU A 93 -5.56 9.16 -3.57
C LEU A 93 -5.27 10.29 -2.59
N ILE A 94 -4.50 11.29 -3.01
CA ILE A 94 -4.13 12.45 -2.19
C ILE A 94 -5.37 13.24 -1.79
N ASP A 95 -6.22 13.62 -2.75
CA ASP A 95 -7.41 14.41 -2.48
C ASP A 95 -8.42 13.63 -1.63
N GLY A 96 -8.57 12.33 -1.87
CA GLY A 96 -9.43 11.45 -1.09
C GLY A 96 -8.93 11.26 0.34
N ALA A 97 -7.63 11.05 0.52
CA ALA A 97 -6.98 10.94 1.83
C ALA A 97 -7.13 12.24 2.64
N LEU A 98 -6.92 13.40 2.01
CA LEU A 98 -7.10 14.70 2.67
C LEU A 98 -8.55 14.91 3.13
N ARG A 99 -9.53 14.60 2.28
CA ARG A 99 -10.97 14.72 2.61
C ARG A 99 -11.40 13.80 3.75
N ALA A 100 -10.78 12.63 3.86
CA ALA A 100 -11.06 11.65 4.91
C ALA A 100 -10.21 11.86 6.17
N GLU A 101 -9.34 12.88 6.19
CA GLU A 101 -8.36 13.12 7.26
C GLU A 101 -7.49 11.89 7.54
N LEU A 102 -7.15 11.14 6.48
CA LEU A 102 -6.31 9.95 6.58
C LEU A 102 -4.91 10.34 7.07
N PRO A 103 -4.42 9.78 8.19
CA PRO A 103 -3.15 10.21 8.75
C PRO A 103 -1.95 9.93 7.84
N ARG A 104 -1.92 8.76 7.19
CA ARG A 104 -0.77 8.30 6.40
C ARG A 104 -1.18 7.60 5.11
N LEU A 105 -0.43 7.87 4.03
CA LEU A 105 -0.67 7.31 2.70
C LEU A 105 0.61 6.69 2.13
N PHE A 106 0.54 5.42 1.73
CA PHE A 106 1.64 4.69 1.12
C PHE A 106 1.30 4.39 -0.34
N LEU A 107 2.22 4.73 -1.23
CA LEU A 107 2.10 4.48 -2.66
C LEU A 107 3.22 3.54 -3.08
N VAL A 108 2.88 2.29 -3.38
CA VAL A 108 3.83 1.28 -3.83
C VAL A 108 3.80 1.22 -5.35
N GLY A 109 4.93 1.37 -6.01
CA GLY A 109 4.98 1.44 -7.47
C GLY A 109 6.41 1.58 -7.98
N HIS A 110 6.57 1.74 -9.29
CA HIS A 110 7.87 2.04 -9.89
C HIS A 110 8.05 3.54 -9.95
N TRP A 111 8.96 4.09 -9.15
CA TRP A 111 9.18 5.53 -8.97
C TRP A 111 10.51 6.00 -9.56
N GLN A 112 11.25 5.14 -10.27
CA GLN A 112 12.53 5.52 -10.87
C GLN A 112 12.41 6.77 -11.76
N TRP A 113 11.35 6.87 -12.56
CA TRP A 113 11.08 8.03 -13.43
C TRP A 113 10.85 9.34 -12.67
N LEU A 114 10.50 9.28 -11.37
CA LEU A 114 10.38 10.46 -10.50
C LEU A 114 11.75 10.95 -10.00
N VAL A 115 12.71 10.04 -9.86
CA VAL A 115 14.05 10.31 -9.32
C VAL A 115 15.05 10.62 -10.43
N ASP A 116 15.00 9.85 -11.52
CA ASP A 116 15.89 9.91 -12.67
C ASP A 116 15.04 9.81 -13.96
N PRO A 117 14.41 10.92 -14.39
CA PRO A 117 13.55 10.94 -15.56
C PRO A 117 14.35 10.70 -16.84
N ALA A 118 13.83 9.87 -17.75
CA ALA A 118 14.55 9.50 -18.97
C ALA A 118 14.45 10.54 -20.09
N ASP A 119 13.36 11.31 -20.12
CA ASP A 119 13.09 12.33 -21.13
C ASP A 119 12.30 13.54 -20.57
N SER A 120 12.07 14.54 -21.41
CA SER A 120 11.33 15.76 -21.02
C SER A 120 9.87 15.52 -20.64
N ALA A 121 9.24 14.45 -21.14
CA ALA A 121 7.87 14.12 -20.78
C ALA A 121 7.82 13.53 -19.36
N ASP A 122 8.76 12.64 -19.04
CA ASP A 122 8.97 12.13 -17.69
C ASP A 122 9.31 13.25 -16.71
N GLU A 123 10.20 14.18 -17.07
CA GLU A 123 10.51 15.36 -16.25
C GLU A 123 9.26 16.17 -15.90
N GLN A 124 8.38 16.41 -16.89
CA GLN A 124 7.14 17.15 -16.67
C GLN A 124 6.16 16.39 -15.77
N LEU A 125 6.02 15.08 -15.97
CA LEU A 125 5.18 14.23 -15.12
C LEU A 125 5.71 14.17 -13.69
N ALA A 126 7.03 14.01 -13.53
CA ALA A 126 7.73 13.95 -12.26
C ALA A 126 7.55 15.25 -11.47
N ALA A 127 7.77 16.40 -12.12
CA ALA A 127 7.57 17.71 -11.52
C ALA A 127 6.10 17.93 -11.09
N GLY A 128 5.14 17.44 -11.88
CA GLY A 128 3.71 17.50 -11.56
C GLY A 128 3.38 16.71 -10.30
N LEU A 129 3.76 15.42 -10.26
CA LEU A 129 3.49 14.55 -9.11
C LEU A 129 4.23 15.01 -7.85
N ALA A 130 5.51 15.39 -7.95
CA ALA A 130 6.30 15.90 -6.84
C ALA A 130 5.65 17.13 -6.21
N ARG A 131 5.16 18.07 -7.04
CA ARG A 131 4.44 19.25 -6.56
C ARG A 131 3.13 18.88 -5.86
N SER A 132 2.35 17.95 -6.40
CA SER A 132 1.12 17.49 -5.76
C SER A 132 1.39 16.88 -4.38
N LEU A 133 2.44 16.06 -4.26
CA LEU A 133 2.86 15.45 -3.00
C LEU A 133 3.33 16.50 -1.99
N GLU A 134 4.14 17.47 -2.44
CA GLU A 134 4.65 18.56 -1.59
C GLU A 134 3.51 19.45 -1.06
N VAL A 135 2.61 19.89 -1.93
CA VAL A 135 1.51 20.81 -1.59
C VAL A 135 0.43 20.12 -0.75
N SER A 136 0.28 18.79 -0.86
CA SER A 136 -0.75 18.05 -0.12
C SER A 136 -0.65 18.20 1.40
N GLY A 137 0.57 18.32 1.94
CA GLY A 137 0.80 18.29 3.39
C GLY A 137 0.54 16.94 4.07
N LEU A 138 0.20 15.89 3.32
CA LEU A 138 0.01 14.53 3.85
C LEU A 138 1.33 13.93 4.34
N ASP A 139 1.25 13.01 5.30
CA ASP A 139 2.35 12.10 5.62
C ASP A 139 2.33 10.94 4.64
N TRP A 140 2.79 11.22 3.42
CA TRP A 140 2.90 10.24 2.34
C TRP A 140 4.24 9.49 2.37
N MET A 141 4.27 8.32 1.76
CA MET A 141 5.49 7.56 1.49
C MET A 141 5.40 6.91 0.11
N LEU A 142 6.45 7.06 -0.69
CA LEU A 142 6.61 6.31 -1.93
C LEU A 142 7.48 5.09 -1.64
N VAL A 143 7.05 3.92 -2.10
CA VAL A 143 7.81 2.68 -1.95
C VAL A 143 8.05 2.12 -3.33
N GLU A 144 9.33 1.98 -3.70
CA GLU A 144 9.72 1.29 -4.92
C GLU A 144 9.28 -0.16 -4.82
N GLN A 145 8.47 -0.61 -5.77
CA GLN A 145 7.94 -1.96 -5.84
C GLN A 145 9.11 -2.96 -5.88
N PRO A 146 9.28 -3.80 -4.85
CA PRO A 146 10.34 -4.79 -4.84
C PRO A 146 10.03 -5.92 -5.82
N ALA A 147 11.08 -6.62 -6.26
CA ALA A 147 10.92 -7.82 -7.07
C ALA A 147 10.38 -8.96 -6.21
N VAL A 148 9.11 -9.33 -6.44
CA VAL A 148 8.42 -10.42 -5.73
C VAL A 148 7.83 -11.38 -6.76
N ALA A 149 7.85 -12.68 -6.45
CA ALA A 149 7.21 -13.69 -7.28
C ALA A 149 5.71 -13.37 -7.46
N GLN A 150 5.22 -13.49 -8.69
CA GLN A 150 3.83 -13.16 -9.02
C GLN A 150 2.87 -14.30 -8.64
N GLY A 151 1.62 -13.95 -8.33
CA GLY A 151 0.55 -14.90 -8.06
C GLY A 151 0.54 -15.50 -6.65
N LEU A 152 1.29 -14.94 -5.70
CA LEU A 152 1.23 -15.35 -4.30
C LEU A 152 -0.12 -14.94 -3.70
N ARG A 153 -0.71 -15.82 -2.89
CA ARG A 153 -2.01 -15.61 -2.23
C ARG A 153 -1.83 -15.64 -0.71
N ILE A 154 -2.73 -15.00 0.02
CA ILE A 154 -2.73 -15.00 1.50
C ILE A 154 -2.57 -16.42 2.10
N ASP A 155 -3.18 -17.44 1.47
CA ASP A 155 -3.10 -18.83 1.94
C ASP A 155 -1.69 -19.43 1.87
N ASP A 156 -0.85 -18.97 0.95
CA ASP A 156 0.52 -19.45 0.78
C ASP A 156 1.38 -19.06 1.99
N PHE A 157 1.04 -17.96 2.66
CA PHE A 157 1.73 -17.49 3.87
C PHE A 157 1.30 -18.21 5.15
N SER A 158 0.25 -19.02 5.10
CA SER A 158 -0.24 -19.80 6.24
C SER A 158 0.26 -21.25 6.25
N ARG A 159 0.76 -21.74 5.10
CA ARG A 159 1.22 -23.11 4.91
C ARG A 159 2.73 -23.13 4.77
N ALA A 160 3.40 -24.03 5.49
CA ALA A 160 4.77 -24.43 5.15
C ALA A 160 4.70 -25.25 3.85
N SER A 161 4.64 -24.56 2.70
CA SER A 161 4.66 -25.20 1.40
C SER A 161 6.06 -25.06 0.81
N ASP A 162 6.73 -26.20 0.63
CA ASP A 162 8.14 -26.24 0.21
C ASP A 162 8.39 -25.69 -1.20
N SER A 163 7.39 -25.72 -2.09
CA SER A 163 7.59 -25.38 -3.51
C SER A 163 7.81 -23.89 -3.78
N ASN A 164 7.42 -22.99 -2.86
CA ASN A 164 7.60 -21.54 -2.97
C ASN A 164 8.12 -20.91 -1.66
N ALA A 165 8.83 -21.69 -0.84
CA ALA A 165 9.23 -21.26 0.50
C ALA A 165 10.08 -19.98 0.47
N ASP A 166 11.08 -19.91 -0.41
CA ASP A 166 11.97 -18.75 -0.53
C ASP A 166 11.23 -17.50 -1.03
N ALA A 167 10.40 -17.65 -2.06
CA ALA A 167 9.60 -16.56 -2.60
C ALA A 167 8.60 -16.00 -1.57
N THR A 168 7.98 -16.88 -0.80
CA THR A 168 7.03 -16.52 0.27
C THR A 168 7.77 -15.87 1.44
N ALA A 169 8.95 -16.37 1.81
CA ALA A 169 9.78 -15.78 2.85
C ALA A 169 10.25 -14.37 2.48
N LEU A 170 10.70 -14.18 1.23
CA LEU A 170 11.12 -12.87 0.71
C LEU A 170 9.96 -11.87 0.68
N ALA A 171 8.80 -12.27 0.13
CA ALA A 171 7.60 -11.44 0.12
C ALA A 171 7.15 -11.06 1.54
N ARG A 172 7.22 -12.01 2.48
CA ARG A 172 6.91 -11.78 3.90
C ARG A 172 7.89 -10.78 4.53
N SER A 173 9.19 -10.90 4.27
CA SER A 173 10.19 -9.97 4.79
C SER A 173 9.92 -8.53 4.32
N TYR A 174 9.61 -8.33 3.05
CA TYR A 174 9.23 -7.00 2.56
C TYR A 174 7.92 -6.49 3.17
N ALA A 175 6.91 -7.35 3.32
CA ALA A 175 5.65 -7.00 3.96
C ALA A 175 5.83 -6.62 5.44
N GLU A 176 6.66 -7.35 6.18
CA GLU A 176 6.97 -7.06 7.58
C GLU A 176 7.75 -5.75 7.73
N ALA A 177 8.75 -5.51 6.88
CA ALA A 177 9.47 -4.24 6.86
C ALA A 177 8.54 -3.05 6.55
N LEU A 178 7.60 -3.24 5.61
CA LEU A 178 6.60 -2.22 5.28
C LEU A 178 5.63 -1.99 6.44
N LEU A 179 5.20 -3.04 7.14
CA LEU A 179 4.37 -2.92 8.35
C LEU A 179 5.09 -2.21 9.50
N ASP A 180 6.37 -2.52 9.72
CA ASP A 180 7.18 -1.84 10.73
C ASP A 180 7.29 -0.36 10.43
N GLU A 181 7.51 0.01 9.15
CA GLU A 181 7.52 1.41 8.72
C GLU A 181 6.14 2.07 8.89
N MET A 182 5.05 1.36 8.59
CA MET A 182 3.69 1.86 8.83
C MET A 182 3.38 2.05 10.31
N ASP A 183 3.97 1.29 11.22
CA ASP A 183 3.77 1.47 12.66
C ASP A 183 4.65 2.62 13.17
N LEU A 184 5.95 2.56 12.90
CA LEU A 184 6.97 3.47 13.43
C LEU A 184 6.96 4.86 12.76
N GLY A 185 6.62 4.95 11.47
CA GLY A 185 6.58 6.20 10.70
C GLY A 185 7.91 6.97 10.69
N LEU A 186 9.01 6.26 10.45
CA LEU A 186 10.38 6.78 10.49
C LEU A 186 10.73 7.64 9.26
N HIS A 187 10.18 7.31 8.09
CA HIS A 187 10.57 7.89 6.80
C HIS A 187 9.42 8.64 6.12
N ARG A 188 8.95 9.71 6.77
CA ARG A 188 7.85 10.53 6.26
C ARG A 188 8.28 11.34 5.04
N ARG A 189 7.42 11.38 4.02
CA ARG A 189 7.59 12.16 2.78
C ARG A 189 8.87 11.80 2.03
N GLN A 190 9.18 10.51 1.98
CA GLN A 190 10.36 9.97 1.32
C GLN A 190 10.00 8.88 0.31
N CYS A 191 10.92 8.65 -0.63
CA CYS A 191 10.89 7.51 -1.53
C CYS A 191 11.84 6.42 -0.99
N LEU A 192 11.27 5.29 -0.60
CA LEU A 192 12.00 4.15 -0.05
C LEU A 192 12.20 3.07 -1.09
N ARG A 193 13.32 2.36 -0.97
CA ARG A 193 13.54 1.09 -1.66
C ARG A 193 13.76 0.00 -0.62
N LEU A 194 12.90 -1.01 -0.63
CA LEU A 194 13.06 -2.19 0.21
C LEU A 194 14.20 -3.03 -0.38
N ARG A 195 15.18 -3.37 0.45
CA ARG A 195 16.27 -4.29 0.11
C ARG A 195 16.17 -5.52 0.99
N SER A 196 16.43 -6.69 0.42
CA SER A 196 16.62 -7.90 1.21
C SER A 196 17.92 -7.79 1.98
N ALA A 197 17.99 -8.41 3.17
CA ALA A 197 19.20 -8.41 4.01
C ALA A 197 20.41 -9.12 3.38
N GLU A 198 20.25 -9.70 2.19
CA GLU A 198 21.27 -10.44 1.44
C GLU A 198 21.88 -9.65 0.26
N ASP A 199 21.52 -8.37 0.07
CA ASP A 199 22.12 -7.46 -0.94
C ASP A 199 23.24 -6.56 -0.38
#